data_AF-A0A4R4WMI0-F1
#
_entry.id   AF-A0A4R4WMI0-F1
#
_cell.length_a   1.000
_cell.length_b   1.000
_cell.length_c   1.000
_cell.angle_alpha   90.00
_cell.angle_beta   90.00
_cell.angle_gamma   90.00
#
_symmetry.space_group_name_H-M   'P 1'
#
loop_
_entity.id
_entity.type
_entity.pdbx_description
1 polymer ?
#
loop_
_entity_poly.entity_id
_entity_poly.type
_entity_poly.pdbx_seq_one_letter_code
_entity_poly.pdbx_strand_id
1 'polypeptide(L)'
;MTDGRLPKLTEIPAFAAYIAEGWDSPARTPALEPGAAEAAAAHRARLAAALPGTTAVVAAGRAPVRSNDTAYDFRVDSDFYWLTGCAVENAVAVVAGGEATLYLPAPARPGDRG
;
A
#
# COMPACT_ATOMS: atom_id res chain seq x y z
N MET A 1 -27.42 22.34 -21.81
CA MET A 1 -28.17 21.09 -21.58
C MET A 1 -27.18 19.95 -21.74
N THR A 2 -26.91 19.21 -20.68
CA THR A 2 -25.99 18.06 -20.69
C THR A 2 -26.52 17.01 -21.68
N ASP A 3 -25.62 16.37 -22.42
CA ASP A 3 -25.82 15.48 -23.59
C ASP A 3 -26.60 14.17 -23.31
N GLY A 4 -27.72 14.22 -22.59
CA GLY A 4 -28.53 13.04 -22.20
C GLY A 4 -27.83 12.04 -21.27
N ARG A 5 -26.55 12.21 -20.97
CA ARG A 5 -25.82 11.36 -20.01
C ARG A 5 -26.23 11.69 -18.58
N LEU A 6 -26.40 10.64 -17.80
CA LEU A 6 -26.55 10.74 -16.35
C LEU A 6 -25.31 11.43 -15.75
N PRO A 7 -25.48 12.30 -14.74
CA PRO A 7 -24.36 12.91 -14.03
C PRO A 7 -23.53 11.83 -13.32
N LYS A 8 -22.22 12.04 -13.20
CA LYS A 8 -21.39 11.16 -12.37
C LYS A 8 -21.83 11.33 -10.91
N LEU A 9 -21.93 10.23 -10.17
CA LEU A 9 -22.34 10.28 -8.76
C LEU A 9 -21.42 11.18 -7.92
N THR A 10 -20.13 11.21 -8.25
CA THR A 10 -19.13 12.06 -7.60
C THR A 10 -19.35 13.57 -7.83
N GLU A 11 -20.14 13.95 -8.82
CA GLU A 11 -20.47 15.35 -9.14
C GLU A 11 -21.78 15.81 -8.46
N ILE A 12 -22.52 14.90 -7.79
CA ILE A 12 -23.76 15.22 -7.08
C ILE A 12 -23.45 15.52 -5.61
N PRO A 13 -23.54 16.77 -5.13
CA PRO A 13 -23.12 17.12 -3.77
C PRO A 13 -23.87 16.38 -2.66
N ALA A 14 -25.17 16.14 -2.83
CA ALA A 14 -25.98 15.41 -1.87
C ALA A 14 -25.54 13.93 -1.74
N PHE A 15 -25.18 13.30 -2.87
CA PHE A 15 -24.63 11.95 -2.86
C PHE A 15 -23.27 11.95 -2.16
N ALA A 16 -22.36 12.86 -2.56
CA ALA A 16 -21.03 13.02 -1.98
C ALA A 16 -21.03 13.24 -0.45
N ALA A 17 -21.98 14.02 0.06
CA ALA A 17 -22.15 14.22 1.49
C ALA A 17 -22.65 12.94 2.18
N TYR A 18 -23.68 12.31 1.62
CA TYR A 18 -24.28 11.11 2.21
C TYR A 18 -23.30 9.94 2.32
N ILE A 19 -22.55 9.60 1.26
CA ILE A 19 -21.62 8.45 1.31
C ILE A 19 -20.34 8.72 2.12
N ALA A 20 -20.11 9.96 2.56
CA ALA A 20 -19.02 10.31 3.48
C ALA A 20 -19.38 10.08 4.96
N GLU A 21 -20.65 9.81 5.27
CA GLU A 21 -21.12 9.58 6.64
C GLU A 21 -20.91 8.12 7.08
N GLY A 22 -20.84 7.89 8.40
CA GLY A 22 -20.83 6.54 8.98
C GLY A 22 -19.54 5.73 8.85
N TRP A 23 -18.45 6.35 8.39
CA TRP A 23 -17.14 5.70 8.32
C TRP A 23 -16.50 5.57 9.71
N ASP A 24 -15.94 4.40 10.00
CA ASP A 24 -15.14 4.16 11.21
C ASP A 24 -13.66 4.47 10.94
N SER A 25 -12.88 4.65 12.02
CA SER A 25 -11.43 4.74 11.95
C SER A 25 -10.82 3.35 12.16
N PRO A 26 -10.19 2.73 11.14
CA PRO A 26 -9.63 1.40 11.30
C PRO A 26 -8.50 1.39 12.32
N ALA A 27 -8.40 0.30 13.09
CA ALA A 27 -7.25 0.03 13.93
C ALA A 27 -5.97 0.03 13.06
N ARG A 28 -4.97 0.81 13.47
CA ARG A 28 -3.72 1.00 12.71
C ARG A 28 -2.56 0.14 13.20
N THR A 29 -2.76 -0.64 14.25
CA THR A 29 -1.74 -1.53 14.79
C THR A 29 -1.78 -2.86 14.04
N PRO A 30 -0.72 -3.22 13.30
CA PRO A 30 -0.68 -4.52 12.63
C PRO A 30 -0.54 -5.65 13.65
N ALA A 31 -1.20 -6.78 13.39
CA ALA A 31 -0.90 -8.03 14.08
C ALA A 31 0.41 -8.58 13.48
N LEU A 32 1.50 -8.51 14.26
CA LEU A 32 2.81 -8.98 13.84
C LEU A 32 3.11 -10.32 14.50
N GLU A 33 3.66 -11.25 13.72
CA GLU A 33 4.27 -12.46 14.27
C GLU A 33 5.47 -12.07 15.13
N PRO A 34 5.63 -12.65 16.34
CA PRO A 34 6.79 -12.39 17.19
C PRO A 34 8.11 -12.63 16.45
N GLY A 35 9.04 -11.67 16.51
CA GLY A 35 10.35 -11.77 15.85
C GLY A 35 10.37 -11.30 14.39
N ALA A 36 9.22 -11.05 13.76
CA ALA A 36 9.17 -10.65 12.36
C ALA A 36 9.83 -9.29 12.11
N ALA A 37 9.63 -8.32 13.01
CA ALA A 37 10.21 -6.99 12.90
C ALA A 37 11.75 -7.02 13.05
N GLU A 38 12.24 -7.81 14.01
CA GLU A 38 13.66 -8.02 14.27
C GLU A 38 14.34 -8.73 13.11
N ALA A 39 13.71 -9.76 12.55
CA ALA A 39 14.21 -10.47 11.37
C ALA A 39 14.33 -9.51 10.17
N ALA A 40 13.29 -8.74 9.87
CA ALA A 40 13.31 -7.75 8.79
C ALA A 40 14.41 -6.69 9.00
N ALA A 41 14.61 -6.21 10.23
CA ALA A 41 15.70 -5.29 10.55
C ALA A 41 17.09 -5.92 10.29
N ALA A 42 17.31 -7.17 10.70
CA ALA A 42 18.55 -7.89 10.44
C ALA A 42 18.78 -8.12 8.94
N HIS A 43 17.72 -8.40 8.16
CA HIS A 43 17.79 -8.55 6.71
C HIS A 43 18.22 -7.24 6.03
N ARG A 44 17.66 -6.10 6.43
CA ARG A 44 18.07 -4.78 5.89
C ARG A 44 19.51 -4.44 6.24
N ALA A 45 19.97 -4.76 7.45
CA ALA A 45 21.38 -4.59 7.82
C ALA A 45 22.32 -5.44 6.94
N ARG A 46 21.94 -6.70 6.67
CA ARG A 46 22.68 -7.59 5.75
C ARG A 46 22.72 -7.03 4.32
N LEU A 47 21.58 -6.51 3.83
CA LEU A 47 21.51 -5.90 2.50
C LEU A 47 22.41 -4.66 2.40
N ALA A 48 22.35 -3.76 3.38
CA ALA A 48 23.16 -2.55 3.42
C ALA A 48 24.67 -2.84 3.46
N ALA A 49 25.08 -3.89 4.19
CA ALA A 49 26.47 -4.33 4.23
C ALA A 49 26.94 -4.94 2.90
N ALA A 50 26.06 -5.64 2.18
CA ALA A 50 26.37 -6.25 0.89
C ALA A 50 26.43 -5.23 -0.27
N LEU A 51 25.70 -4.11 -0.16
CA LEU A 51 25.59 -3.07 -1.19
C LEU A 51 25.99 -1.68 -0.64
N PRO A 52 27.26 -1.50 -0.21
CA PRO A 52 27.70 -0.24 0.38
C PRO A 52 27.54 0.92 -0.60
N GLY A 53 27.05 2.06 -0.10
CA GLY A 53 26.84 3.27 -0.91
C GLY A 53 25.70 3.19 -1.92
N THR A 54 24.91 2.12 -1.92
CA THR A 54 23.77 1.93 -2.83
C THR A 54 22.45 2.16 -2.11
N THR A 55 21.50 2.78 -2.81
CA THR A 55 20.10 2.86 -2.38
C THR A 55 19.31 1.75 -3.08
N ALA A 56 18.75 0.82 -2.29
CA ALA A 56 17.85 -0.21 -2.81
C ALA A 56 16.40 0.29 -2.75
N VAL A 57 15.68 0.20 -3.87
CA VAL A 57 14.25 0.51 -3.98
C VAL A 57 13.53 -0.77 -4.38
N VAL A 58 12.68 -1.28 -3.49
CA VAL A 58 12.01 -2.58 -3.67
C VAL A 58 10.51 -2.36 -3.59
N ALA A 59 9.76 -2.90 -4.55
CA ALA A 59 8.31 -2.73 -4.65
C ALA A 59 7.57 -4.01 -4.26
N ALA A 60 6.44 -3.87 -3.56
CA ALA A 60 5.59 -4.99 -3.15
C ALA A 60 4.87 -5.67 -4.32
N GLY A 61 4.67 -4.94 -5.42
CA GLY A 61 3.85 -5.36 -6.54
C GLY A 61 2.35 -5.09 -6.33
N ARG A 62 1.54 -5.63 -7.23
CA ARG A 62 0.08 -5.60 -7.20
C ARG A 62 -0.49 -6.90 -7.73
N ALA A 63 -1.73 -7.21 -7.37
CA ALA A 63 -2.40 -8.37 -7.92
C ALA A 63 -2.58 -8.24 -9.45
N PRO A 64 -2.23 -9.27 -10.24
CA PRO A 64 -2.49 -9.25 -11.68
C PRO A 64 -3.98 -9.39 -11.97
N VAL A 65 -4.45 -8.69 -13.00
CA VAL A 65 -5.84 -8.83 -13.49
C VAL A 65 -6.05 -10.24 -14.02
N ARG A 66 -7.14 -10.88 -13.59
CA ARG A 66 -7.59 -12.18 -14.08
C ARG A 66 -8.56 -12.02 -15.24
N SER A 67 -9.59 -11.20 -15.06
CA SER A 67 -10.59 -10.90 -16.09
C SER A 67 -11.35 -9.63 -15.74
N ASN A 68 -11.38 -8.64 -16.65
CA ASN A 68 -12.02 -7.35 -16.44
C ASN A 68 -11.60 -6.68 -15.11
N ASP A 69 -12.54 -6.47 -14.20
CA ASP A 69 -12.40 -5.86 -12.87
C ASP A 69 -12.04 -6.88 -11.76
N THR A 70 -11.77 -8.14 -12.12
CA THR A 70 -11.34 -9.18 -11.17
C THR A 70 -9.84 -9.41 -11.24
N ALA A 71 -9.18 -9.45 -10.09
CA ALA A 71 -7.77 -9.78 -9.94
C ALA A 71 -7.58 -11.17 -9.33
N TYR A 72 -6.37 -11.73 -9.45
CA TYR A 72 -5.93 -12.85 -8.63
C TYR A 72 -5.74 -12.40 -7.17
N ASP A 73 -5.63 -13.36 -6.24
CA ASP A 73 -5.25 -13.05 -4.87
C ASP A 73 -3.86 -12.41 -4.84
N PHE A 74 -3.72 -11.34 -4.05
CA PHE A 74 -2.46 -10.65 -3.92
C PHE A 74 -1.44 -11.52 -3.20
N ARG A 75 -0.28 -11.67 -3.84
CA ARG A 75 0.92 -12.23 -3.26
C ARG A 75 2.05 -11.22 -3.39
N VAL A 76 2.50 -10.71 -2.25
CA VAL A 76 3.59 -9.74 -2.15
C VAL A 76 4.89 -10.26 -2.76
N ASP A 77 5.70 -9.39 -3.38
CA ASP A 77 7.05 -9.74 -3.83
C ASP A 77 7.92 -10.31 -2.69
N SER A 78 8.73 -11.32 -3.01
CA SER A 78 9.50 -12.05 -1.99
C SER A 78 10.58 -11.19 -1.34
N ASP A 79 11.29 -10.39 -2.15
CA ASP A 79 12.39 -9.57 -1.68
C ASP A 79 11.84 -8.40 -0.85
N PHE A 80 10.73 -7.80 -1.31
CA PHE A 80 10.00 -6.81 -0.54
C PHE A 80 9.57 -7.35 0.83
N TYR A 81 8.94 -8.53 0.84
CA TYR A 81 8.44 -9.14 2.06
C TYR A 81 9.58 -9.53 3.00
N TRP A 82 10.69 -10.04 2.47
CA TRP A 82 11.88 -10.38 3.26
C TRP A 82 12.47 -9.17 3.98
N LEU A 83 12.43 -7.98 3.38
CA LEU A 83 12.97 -6.74 3.94
C LEU A 83 12.02 -6.01 4.91
N THR A 84 10.72 -6.27 4.82
CA THR A 84 9.69 -5.44 5.49
C THR A 84 8.75 -6.22 6.40
N GLY A 85 8.49 -7.50 6.12
CA GLY A 85 7.39 -8.27 6.71
C GLY A 85 6.00 -7.72 6.38
N CYS A 86 5.89 -6.78 5.43
CA CYS A 86 4.65 -6.11 5.07
C CYS A 86 4.06 -6.71 3.78
N ALA A 87 2.76 -6.98 3.76
CA ALA A 87 2.05 -7.48 2.58
C ALA A 87 0.95 -6.50 2.15
N VAL A 88 1.34 -5.33 1.63
CA VAL A 88 0.43 -4.29 1.13
C VAL A 88 0.72 -4.04 -0.35
N GLU A 89 -0.32 -4.08 -1.19
CA GLU A 89 -0.20 -3.75 -2.61
C GLU A 89 0.32 -2.33 -2.83
N ASN A 90 1.09 -2.13 -3.90
CA ASN A 90 1.63 -0.84 -4.32
C ASN A 90 2.53 -0.14 -3.27
N ALA A 91 2.99 -0.86 -2.24
CA ALA A 91 3.97 -0.35 -1.30
C ALA A 91 5.39 -0.36 -1.88
N VAL A 92 6.25 0.56 -1.41
CA VAL A 92 7.66 0.66 -1.82
C VAL A 92 8.54 0.86 -0.59
N ALA A 93 9.59 0.06 -0.48
CA ALA A 93 10.61 0.17 0.55
C ALA A 93 11.88 0.77 -0.05
N VAL A 94 12.40 1.81 0.60
CA VAL A 94 13.69 2.43 0.26
C VAL A 94 14.66 2.12 1.39
N VAL A 95 15.74 1.41 1.08
CA VAL A 95 16.83 1.09 2.03
C VAL A 95 18.08 1.84 1.60
N ALA A 96 18.56 2.76 2.46
CA ALA A 96 19.73 3.58 2.19
C ALA A 96 20.52 3.82 3.48
N GLY A 97 21.84 3.61 3.44
CA GLY A 97 22.71 3.90 4.59
C GLY A 97 22.36 3.11 5.87
N GLY A 98 21.75 1.92 5.73
CA GLY A 98 21.29 1.10 6.86
C GLY A 98 19.90 1.49 7.40
N GLU A 99 19.37 2.63 6.99
CA GLU A 99 18.02 3.08 7.31
C GLU A 99 17.01 2.60 6.25
N ALA A 100 15.75 2.49 6.67
CA ALA A 100 14.67 2.05 5.80
C ALA A 100 13.42 2.90 5.95
N THR A 101 12.88 3.36 4.83
CA THR A 101 11.61 4.07 4.76
C THR A 101 10.61 3.27 3.94
N LEU A 102 9.43 3.02 4.51
CA LEU A 102 8.34 2.31 3.86
C LEU A 102 7.26 3.31 3.42
N TYR A 103 6.99 3.35 2.12
CA TYR A 103 5.90 4.12 1.52
C TYR A 103 4.71 3.19 1.30
N LEU A 104 3.57 3.55 1.87
CA LEU A 104 2.30 2.84 1.73
C LEU A 104 1.30 3.69 0.96
N PRO A 105 0.38 3.07 0.19
CA PRO A 105 -0.78 3.78 -0.33
C PRO A 105 -1.55 4.47 0.80
N ALA A 106 -1.99 5.70 0.55
CA ALA A 106 -2.83 6.40 1.51
C ALA A 106 -4.14 5.61 1.68
N PRO A 107 -4.61 5.40 2.92
CA PRO A 107 -5.93 4.82 3.13
C PRO A 107 -6.98 5.79 2.61
N ALA A 108 -8.01 5.26 1.95
CA ALA A 108 -9.16 6.06 1.54
C ALA A 108 -9.86 6.67 2.76
N ARG A 109 -10.29 7.92 2.63
CA ARG A 109 -11.02 8.67 3.64
C ARG A 109 -12.34 9.20 3.07
N PRO A 110 -13.33 9.49 3.94
CA PRO A 110 -14.53 10.21 3.55
C PRO A 110 -14.21 11.48 2.77
N GLY A 111 -14.80 11.64 1.60
CA GLY A 111 -14.61 12.81 0.75
C GLY A 111 -13.40 12.77 -0.19
N ASP A 112 -12.57 11.72 -0.14
CA ASP A 112 -11.52 11.52 -1.13
C ASP A 112 -12.14 11.34 -2.52
N ARG A 113 -11.62 12.07 -3.52
CA ARG A 113 -12.19 12.08 -4.87
C ARG A 113 -11.58 11.03 -5.82
N GLY A 114 -10.62 10.24 -5.32
CA GLY A 114 -9.77 9.38 -6.15
C GLY A 114 -8.72 10.17 -6.91
#